data_AF-A0A2G2DYQ6-F1
#
_entry.id   AF-A0A2G2DYQ6-F1
#
_cell.length_a   1.000
_cell.length_b   1.000
_cell.length_c   1.000
_cell.angle_alpha   90.00
_cell.angle_beta   90.00
_cell.angle_gamma   90.00
#
_symmetry.space_group_name_H-M   'P 1'
#
loop_
_entity.id
_entity.type
_entity.pdbx_description
1 polymer ?
#
loop_
_entity_poly.entity_id
_entity_poly.type
_entity_poly.pdbx_seq_one_letter_code
_entity_poly.pdbx_strand_id
1 'polypeptide(L)' 'MMRSPNEIWEALGDIDEEEATHVLTRLFSMYEELLTLGGETEETNRFFQNLNNAIDLTQECNLNRR' A
#
# COMPACT_ATOMS: atom_id res chain seq x y z
N MET A 1 0.87 2.51 -21.21
CA MET A 1 -0.42 3.11 -20.84
C MET A 1 -0.62 2.84 -19.35
N MET A 2 -0.99 3.84 -18.55
CA MET A 2 -1.21 3.65 -17.11
C MET A 2 -2.51 2.88 -16.90
N ARG A 3 -2.51 1.86 -16.04
CA ARG A 3 -3.74 1.13 -15.69
C ARG A 3 -4.73 2.10 -15.01
N SER A 4 -6.00 1.96 -15.33
CA SER A 4 -7.09 2.57 -14.58
C SER A 4 -7.18 1.97 -13.17
N PRO A 5 -7.80 2.66 -12.20
CA PRO A 5 -8.00 2.12 -10.86
C PRO A 5 -8.70 0.75 -10.84
N ASN A 6 -9.66 0.53 -11.74
CA ASN A 6 -10.36 -0.75 -11.85
C ASN A 6 -9.42 -1.87 -12.31
N GLU A 7 -8.59 -1.61 -13.33
CA GLU A 7 -7.60 -2.59 -13.81
C GLU A 7 -6.51 -2.87 -12.77
N ILE A 8 -6.17 -1.89 -11.92
CA ILE A 8 -5.27 -2.11 -10.78
C ILE A 8 -5.95 -3.02 -9.74
N TRP A 9 -7.24 -2.80 -9.46
CA TRP A 9 -8.00 -3.61 -8.52
C TRP A 9 -8.16 -5.06 -9.00
N GLU A 10 -8.48 -5.26 -10.27
CA GLU A 10 -8.51 -6.58 -10.90
C GLU A 10 -7.14 -7.27 -10.80
N ALA A 11 -6.07 -6.56 -11.17
CA ALA A 11 -4.72 -7.11 -11.09
C ALA A 11 -4.30 -7.45 -9.65
N LEU A 12 -4.76 -6.71 -8.63
CA LEU A 12 -4.51 -7.04 -7.23
C LEU A 12 -5.24 -8.31 -6.79
N GLY A 13 -6.44 -8.57 -7.32
CA GLY A 13 -7.21 -9.78 -7.02
C GLY A 13 -6.65 -11.05 -7.65
N ASP A 14 -5.87 -10.92 -8.72
CA ASP A 14 -5.19 -12.02 -9.40
C ASP A 14 -3.85 -12.42 -8.75
N ILE A 15 -3.34 -11.61 -7.81
CA ILE A 15 -2.08 -11.87 -7.10
C ILE A 15 -2.33 -12.88 -5.97
N ASP A 16 -1.45 -13.88 -5.87
CA ASP A 16 -1.53 -14.85 -4.78
C ASP A 16 -1.11 -14.25 -3.42
N GLU A 17 -1.43 -14.93 -2.33
CA GLU A 17 -1.19 -14.41 -0.98
C GLU A 17 0.31 -14.22 -0.66
N GLU A 18 1.18 -15.04 -1.26
CA GLU A 18 2.64 -14.96 -1.07
C GLU A 18 3.21 -13.77 -1.83
N GLU A 19 2.77 -13.57 -3.08
CA GLU A 19 3.13 -12.46 -3.95
C GLU A 19 2.55 -11.12 -3.47
N ALA A 20 1.41 -11.12 -2.79
CA ALA A 20 0.79 -9.91 -2.24
C ALA A 20 1.73 -9.20 -1.24
N THR A 21 2.44 -9.97 -0.41
CA THR A 21 3.45 -9.43 0.52
C THR A 21 4.62 -8.81 -0.24
N HIS A 22 5.05 -9.42 -1.34
CA HIS A 22 6.11 -8.87 -2.19
C HIS A 22 5.69 -7.58 -2.89
N VAL A 23 4.45 -7.48 -3.34
CA VAL A 23 3.89 -6.25 -3.93
C VAL A 23 3.85 -5.11 -2.91
N LEU A 24 3.37 -5.38 -1.69
CA LEU A 24 3.37 -4.38 -0.62
C LEU A 24 4.78 -3.91 -0.27
N THR A 25 5.74 -4.85 -0.17
CA THR A 25 7.15 -4.53 0.09
C THR A 25 7.72 -3.64 -1.00
N ARG A 26 7.49 -3.98 -2.27
CA ARG A 26 7.96 -3.19 -3.41
C ARG A 26 7.38 -1.78 -3.40
N LEU A 27 6.07 -1.67 -3.17
CA LEU A 27 5.38 -0.38 -3.10
C LEU A 27 5.93 0.48 -1.96
N PHE A 28 6.12 -0.10 -0.78
CA PHE A 28 6.71 0.60 0.37
C PHE A 28 8.11 1.13 0.04
N SER A 29 9.00 0.29 -0.47
CA SER A 29 10.37 0.70 -0.83
C SER A 29 10.41 1.81 -1.86
N MET A 30 9.48 1.83 -2.84
CA MET A 30 9.40 2.92 -3.82
C MET A 30 9.11 4.27 -3.16
N TYR A 31 8.20 4.33 -2.18
CA TYR A 31 7.89 5.58 -1.48
C TYR A 31 8.97 5.97 -0.45
N GLU A 32 9.66 5.00 0.15
CA GLU A 32 10.81 5.24 1.01
C GLU A 32 12.00 5.85 0.24
N GLU A 33 12.24 5.36 -0.99
CA GLU A 33 13.25 5.93 -1.87
C GLU A 33 12.91 7.38 -2.24
N LEU A 34 11.64 7.70 -2.49
CA LEU A 34 11.18 9.07 -2.75
C LEU A 34 11.44 10.01 -1.56
N LEU A 35 11.22 9.56 -0.32
CA LEU A 35 11.58 10.32 0.88
C LEU A 35 13.08 10.64 0.92
N THR A 36 13.89 9.63 0.59
CA THR A 36 15.35 9.73 0.68
C THR A 36 15.95 10.65 -0.39
N LEU A 37 15.40 10.63 -1.60
CA LEU A 37 15.95 11.36 -2.76
C LEU A 37 15.40 12.78 -2.92
N GLY A 38 14.13 13.04 -2.56
CA GLY A 38 13.44 14.30 -2.85
C GLY A 38 13.05 15.13 -1.62
N GLY A 39 13.19 14.55 -0.42
CA GLY A 39 12.59 15.10 0.81
C GLY A 39 11.08 14.81 0.87
N GLU A 40 10.51 14.97 2.07
CA GLU A 40 9.08 14.76 2.30
C GLU A 40 8.23 15.64 1.38
N THR A 41 7.43 15.01 0.52
CA THR A 41 6.34 15.67 -0.20
C THR A 41 5.01 15.37 0.48
N GLU A 42 4.02 16.24 0.29
CA GLU A 42 2.66 16.01 0.82
C GLU A 42 2.08 14.67 0.32
N GLU A 43 2.40 14.29 -0.90
CA GLU A 43 1.93 13.05 -1.54
C GLU A 43 2.56 11.80 -0.90
N THR A 44 3.88 11.84 -0.65
CA THR A 44 4.60 10.75 0.03
C THR A 44 4.13 10.61 1.48
N ASN A 45 3.95 11.71 2.21
CA ASN A 45 3.43 11.69 3.57
C ASN A 45 2.00 11.15 3.63
N ARG A 46 1.16 11.55 2.66
CA ARG A 46 -0.21 11.03 2.55
C ARG A 46 -0.25 9.53 2.27
N PHE A 47 0.68 8.99 1.49
CA PHE A 47 0.81 7.55 1.29
C PHE A 47 1.04 6.82 2.63
N PHE A 48 2.06 7.23 3.39
CA PHE A 48 2.38 6.56 4.66
C PHE A 48 1.27 6.71 5.70
N GLN A 49 0.60 7.87 5.75
CA GLN A 49 -0.56 8.05 6.63
C GLN A 49 -1.73 7.14 6.26
N ASN A 50 -2.06 7.03 4.97
CA ASN A 50 -3.12 6.13 4.50
C ASN A 50 -2.77 4.66 4.78
N LEU A 51 -1.50 4.27 4.60
CA LEU A 51 -1.03 2.92 4.90
C LEU A 51 -1.18 2.61 6.39
N ASN A 52 -0.77 3.51 7.28
CA ASN A 52 -0.94 3.34 8.72
C ASN A 52 -2.42 3.16 9.09
N ASN A 53 -3.29 4.03 8.58
CA ASN A 53 -4.73 3.93 8.82
C ASN A 53 -5.31 2.59 8.31
N ALA A 54 -4.86 2.09 7.15
CA ALA A 54 -5.32 0.81 6.61
C ALA A 54 -4.89 -0.38 7.50
N ILE A 55 -3.68 -0.33 8.08
CA ILE A 55 -3.20 -1.33 9.04
C ILE A 55 -4.10 -1.34 10.28
N ASP A 56 -4.33 -0.16 10.88
CA ASP A 56 -5.15 -0.02 12.09
C ASP A 56 -6.56 -0.56 11.85
N LEU A 57 -7.22 -0.14 10.77
CA LEU A 57 -8.57 -0.60 10.40
C LEU A 57 -8.63 -2.12 10.19
N THR A 58 -7.60 -2.72 9.60
CA THR A 58 -7.55 -4.17 9.36
C THR A 58 -7.37 -4.92 10.68
N GLN A 59 -6.52 -4.42 11.58
CA GLN A 59 -6.29 -5.03 12.89
C GLN A 59 -7.53 -4.91 13.80
N GLU A 60 -8.22 -3.76 13.79
CA GLU A 60 -9.46 -3.55 14.54
C GLU A 60 -10.58 -4.49 14.06
N CYS A 61 -10.74 -4.67 12.75
CA CYS A 61 -11.67 -5.66 12.20
C CYS A 61 -11.38 -7.08 12.70
N ASN A 62 -10.09 -7.42 12.85
CA ASN A 62 -9.67 -8.73 13.32
C ASN A 62 -9.85 -8.93 14.82
N LEU A 63 -9.71 -7.87 15.64
CA LEU A 63 -9.95 -7.90 17.09
C LEU A 63 -11.44 -8.07 17.42
N ASN A 64 -12.33 -7.42 16.65
CA ASN A 64 -13.79 -7.58 16.80
C ASN A 64 -14.33 -8.95 16.39
N ARG A 65 -13.47 -9.82 15.82
CA ARG A 65 -13.81 -11.16 15.34
C ARG A 65 -13.29 -12.28 16.25
N ARG A 66 -12.53 -11.95 17.31
CA ARG A 66 -11.96 -12.87 18.30
C ARG A 66 -12.81 -12.89 19.57
#